data_AF-A0A961V8Z5-F1
#
_entry.id   AF-A0A961V8Z5-F1
#
_cell.length_a   1.000
_cell.length_b   1.000
_cell.length_c   1.000
_cell.angle_alpha   90.00
_cell.angle_beta   90.00
_cell.angle_gamma   90.00
#
_symmetry.space_group_name_H-M   'P 1'
#
loop_
_entity.id
_entity.type
_entity.pdbx_description
1 polymer ?
#
loop_
_entity_poly.entity_id
_entity_poly.type
_entity_poly.pdbx_seq_one_letter_code
_entity_poly.pdbx_strand_id
1 'polypeptide(L)'
;ISVEMTEEEMEIAASTPRYRFDVQASSTPDPAAAKPDEATTGAADFVEEVVASKEQPVVLFALEWCEFSWSLRKMFAEMDIPYRSVDLDSVDYQKDNWGGDIRAALRERIATPTIPQVFVGGEHIGGCTETLDAFNDGRLQDLLTRSGVAFSPKAVDAYSYLPKWVHPR
;
A
#
# COMPACT_ATOMS: atom_id res chain seq x y z
N ILE A 1 6.23 -23.36 38.56
CA ILE A 1 6.93 -22.62 37.48
C ILE A 1 7.49 -21.38 38.16
N SER A 2 8.81 -21.24 38.23
CA SER A 2 9.44 -20.02 38.78
C SER A 2 9.03 -18.84 37.91
N VAL A 3 8.72 -17.72 38.55
CA VAL A 3 8.33 -16.47 37.89
C VAL A 3 9.57 -15.58 37.65
N GLU A 4 10.71 -15.97 38.23
CA GLU A 4 12.00 -15.32 38.13
C GLU A 4 12.81 -15.94 36.98
N MET A 5 13.43 -15.10 36.15
CA MET A 5 14.30 -15.53 35.06
C MET A 5 15.61 -16.12 35.62
N THR A 6 16.03 -17.24 35.06
CA THR A 6 17.34 -17.86 35.36
C THR A 6 18.48 -17.03 34.78
N GLU A 7 19.70 -17.28 35.26
CA GLU A 7 20.90 -16.54 34.82
C GLU A 7 21.17 -16.72 33.32
N GLU A 8 21.03 -17.95 32.79
CA GLU A 8 21.13 -18.22 31.35
C GLU A 8 20.04 -17.47 30.55
N GLU A 9 18.81 -17.39 31.07
CA GLU A 9 17.73 -16.64 30.41
C GLU A 9 18.00 -15.14 30.42
N MET A 10 18.62 -14.61 31.47
CA MET A 10 19.05 -13.21 31.52
C MET A 10 20.18 -12.93 30.54
N GLU A 11 21.15 -13.85 30.39
CA GLU A 11 22.23 -13.71 29.41
C GLU A 11 21.70 -13.72 27.97
N ILE A 12 20.74 -14.60 27.68
CA ILE A 12 20.06 -14.62 26.38
C ILE A 12 19.29 -13.31 26.14
N ALA A 13 18.56 -12.81 27.14
CA ALA A 13 17.86 -11.52 27.03
C ALA A 13 18.80 -10.32 26.85
N ALA A 14 20.00 -10.38 27.44
CA ALA A 14 21.02 -9.33 27.33
C ALA A 14 21.90 -9.42 26.08
N SER A 15 21.85 -10.55 25.35
CA SER A 15 22.72 -10.85 24.20
C SER A 15 22.52 -9.91 23.00
N THR A 16 21.44 -9.13 22.97
CA THR A 16 21.15 -8.15 21.92
C THR A 16 21.24 -6.72 22.49
N PRO A 17 22.40 -6.04 22.38
CA PRO A 17 22.66 -4.81 23.13
C PRO A 17 21.69 -3.65 22.89
N ARG A 18 21.01 -3.63 21.73
CA ARG A 18 20.03 -2.58 21.38
C ARG A 18 18.58 -2.88 21.78
N TYR A 19 18.27 -4.09 22.26
CA TYR A 19 16.90 -4.53 22.52
C TYR A 19 16.84 -5.24 23.87
N ARG A 20 17.15 -4.47 24.92
CA ARG A 20 17.19 -4.93 26.30
C ARG A 20 16.06 -4.30 27.11
N PHE A 21 15.36 -5.10 27.91
CA PHE A 21 14.28 -4.62 28.79
C PHE A 21 14.78 -3.86 30.01
N ASP A 22 16.04 -4.08 30.40
CA ASP A 22 16.67 -3.52 31.59
C ASP A 22 17.46 -2.22 31.31
N VAL A 23 17.54 -1.80 30.05
CA VAL A 23 18.18 -0.53 29.65
C VAL A 23 17.10 0.37 29.08
N GLN A 24 16.94 1.56 29.66
CA GLN A 24 16.12 2.59 29.06
C GLN A 24 16.75 2.96 27.71
N ALA A 25 16.02 2.73 26.61
CA ALA A 25 16.47 3.09 25.29
C ALA A 25 16.97 4.55 25.32
N SER A 26 18.27 4.76 25.10
CA SER A 26 18.78 6.08 24.76
C SER A 26 17.97 6.53 23.57
N SER A 27 17.28 7.68 23.69
CA SER A 27 16.33 8.20 22.69
C SER A 27 16.79 7.81 21.30
N THR A 28 16.09 6.86 20.68
CA THR A 28 16.20 6.61 19.25
C THR A 28 16.20 7.98 18.58
N PRO A 29 17.11 8.25 17.62
CA PRO A 29 16.90 9.40 16.75
C PRO A 29 15.45 9.33 16.29
N ASP A 30 14.71 10.41 16.49
CA ASP A 30 13.30 10.47 16.11
C ASP A 30 13.20 9.91 14.68
N PRO A 31 12.40 8.86 14.40
CA PRO A 31 12.22 8.38 13.04
C PRO A 31 11.74 9.50 12.11
N ALA A 32 11.12 10.55 12.66
CA ALA A 32 10.75 11.76 11.93
C ALA A 32 11.95 12.66 11.53
N ALA A 33 13.15 12.43 12.07
CA ALA A 33 14.37 13.16 11.73
C ALA A 33 15.11 12.58 10.52
N ALA A 34 14.76 11.36 10.07
CA ALA A 34 15.05 10.96 8.71
C ALA A 34 14.11 11.76 7.82
N LYS A 35 14.64 12.82 7.18
CA LYS A 35 13.88 13.53 6.15
C LYS A 35 13.36 12.46 5.18
N PRO A 36 12.03 12.36 4.93
CA PRO A 36 11.55 11.50 3.87
C PRO A 36 12.33 11.87 2.61
N ASP A 37 12.84 10.88 1.88
CA ASP A 37 13.50 11.11 0.59
C ASP A 37 12.55 12.00 -0.24
N GLU A 38 13.01 13.21 -0.58
CA GLU A 38 12.24 14.16 -1.38
C GLU A 38 12.00 13.51 -2.75
N ALA A 39 10.77 13.60 -3.25
CA ALA A 39 10.44 13.04 -4.54
C ALA A 39 11.34 13.63 -5.63
N THR A 40 11.96 12.77 -6.43
CA THR A 40 12.66 13.23 -7.63
C THR A 40 11.62 13.76 -8.63
N THR A 41 11.96 14.82 -9.38
CA THR A 41 11.05 15.39 -10.39
C THR A 41 10.60 14.32 -11.39
N GLY A 42 11.50 13.41 -11.80
CA GLY A 42 11.16 12.31 -12.69
C GLY A 42 10.11 11.36 -12.11
N ALA A 43 10.16 11.06 -10.81
CA ALA A 43 9.18 10.18 -10.18
C ALA A 43 7.80 10.85 -10.08
N ALA A 44 7.76 12.15 -9.79
CA ALA A 44 6.52 12.92 -9.80
C ALA A 44 5.90 12.96 -11.20
N ASP A 45 6.70 13.24 -12.23
CA ASP A 45 6.26 13.24 -13.63
C ASP A 45 5.73 11.86 -14.05
N PHE A 46 6.42 10.79 -13.67
CA PHE A 46 5.96 9.42 -13.92
C PHE A 46 4.60 9.14 -13.25
N VAL A 47 4.41 9.51 -11.98
CA VAL A 47 3.13 9.33 -11.30
C VAL A 47 2.01 10.05 -12.03
N GLU A 48 2.20 11.32 -12.42
CA GLU A 48 1.19 12.07 -13.15
C GLU A 48 0.91 11.47 -14.54
N GLU A 49 1.94 11.07 -15.28
CA GLU A 49 1.78 10.43 -16.60
C GLU A 49 0.95 9.15 -16.50
N VAL A 50 1.30 8.27 -15.55
CA VAL A 50 0.61 7.00 -15.36
C VAL A 50 -0.84 7.22 -14.96
N VAL A 51 -1.09 8.14 -14.02
CA VAL A 51 -2.45 8.44 -13.51
C VAL A 51 -3.31 9.18 -14.54
N ALA A 52 -2.71 9.97 -15.43
CA ALA A 52 -3.42 10.69 -16.49
C ALA A 52 -3.70 9.85 -17.75
N SER A 53 -3.21 8.60 -17.82
CA SER A 53 -3.40 7.73 -18.99
C SER A 53 -4.87 7.44 -19.25
N LYS A 54 -5.36 7.85 -20.43
CA LYS A 54 -6.72 7.54 -20.89
C LYS A 54 -6.86 6.11 -21.43
N GLU A 55 -5.75 5.49 -21.83
CA GLU A 55 -5.74 4.11 -22.32
C GLU A 55 -5.79 3.10 -21.17
N GLN A 56 -5.22 3.47 -20.02
CA GLN A 56 -5.21 2.65 -18.80
C GLN A 56 -5.69 3.47 -17.60
N PRO A 57 -7.00 3.84 -17.57
CA PRO A 57 -7.53 4.79 -16.60
C PRO A 57 -7.59 4.25 -15.16
N VAL A 58 -7.50 2.93 -14.95
CA VAL A 58 -7.43 2.31 -13.62
C VAL A 58 -5.97 1.99 -13.31
N VAL A 59 -5.42 2.64 -12.31
CA VAL A 59 -4.02 2.47 -11.88
C VAL A 59 -4.00 1.97 -10.45
N LEU A 60 -3.26 0.90 -10.21
CA LEU A 60 -2.99 0.34 -8.90
C LEU A 60 -1.49 0.44 -8.61
N PHE A 61 -1.11 1.33 -7.70
CA PHE A 61 0.23 1.29 -7.09
C PHE A 61 0.19 0.23 -5.98
N ALA A 62 1.05 -0.79 -6.08
CA ALA A 62 0.99 -1.98 -5.25
C ALA A 62 2.38 -2.46 -4.81
N LEU A 63 2.37 -3.46 -3.92
CA LEU A 63 3.53 -4.31 -3.66
C LEU A 63 3.17 -5.75 -4.03
N GLU A 64 4.14 -6.51 -4.55
CA GLU A 64 3.99 -7.92 -4.90
C GLU A 64 3.75 -8.79 -3.66
N TRP A 65 4.29 -8.44 -2.50
CA TRP A 65 4.14 -9.21 -1.25
C TRP A 65 3.04 -8.70 -0.30
N CYS A 66 2.23 -7.72 -0.73
CA CYS A 66 1.18 -7.15 0.11
C CYS A 66 -0.17 -7.87 -0.07
N GLU A 67 -0.70 -8.45 1.01
CA GLU A 67 -2.00 -9.15 0.97
C GLU A 67 -3.17 -8.22 0.62
N PHE A 68 -3.11 -6.94 0.99
CA PHE A 68 -4.13 -5.95 0.62
C PHE A 68 -4.08 -5.59 -0.87
N SER A 69 -2.89 -5.57 -1.47
CA SER A 69 -2.75 -5.47 -2.93
C SER A 69 -3.37 -6.69 -3.59
N TRP A 70 -3.15 -7.90 -3.06
CA TRP A 70 -3.78 -9.12 -3.59
C TRP A 70 -5.30 -9.11 -3.47
N SER A 71 -5.87 -8.56 -2.39
CA SER A 71 -7.33 -8.39 -2.25
C SER A 71 -7.92 -7.56 -3.39
N LEU A 72 -7.32 -6.41 -3.71
CA LEU A 72 -7.77 -5.58 -4.82
C LEU A 72 -7.59 -6.27 -6.18
N ARG A 73 -6.44 -6.93 -6.40
CA ARG A 73 -6.21 -7.69 -7.65
C ARG A 73 -7.27 -8.78 -7.86
N LYS A 74 -7.62 -9.52 -6.80
CA LYS A 74 -8.67 -10.55 -6.84
C LYS A 74 -10.02 -9.94 -7.18
N MET A 75 -10.39 -8.84 -6.51
CA MET A 75 -11.64 -8.14 -6.78
C MET A 75 -11.71 -7.63 -8.23
N PHE A 76 -10.65 -6.95 -8.70
CA PHE A 76 -10.58 -6.43 -10.06
C PHE A 76 -10.63 -7.54 -11.11
N ALA A 77 -9.90 -8.64 -10.89
CA ALA A 77 -9.94 -9.80 -11.77
C ALA A 77 -11.33 -10.44 -11.81
N GLU A 78 -11.98 -10.59 -10.66
CA GLU A 78 -13.31 -11.21 -10.59
C GLU A 78 -14.41 -10.36 -11.27
N MET A 79 -14.20 -9.05 -11.35
CA MET A 79 -15.10 -8.08 -11.97
C MET A 79 -14.67 -7.68 -13.38
N ASP A 80 -13.67 -8.36 -13.97
CA ASP A 80 -13.11 -8.04 -15.29
C ASP A 80 -12.70 -6.56 -15.45
N ILE A 81 -12.25 -5.90 -14.37
CA ILE A 81 -11.78 -4.52 -14.42
C ILE A 81 -10.35 -4.52 -14.97
N PRO A 82 -10.10 -3.96 -16.18
CA PRO A 82 -8.74 -3.80 -16.67
C PRO A 82 -8.04 -2.71 -15.86
N TYR A 83 -6.82 -2.99 -15.41
CA TYR A 83 -6.00 -2.04 -14.65
C TYR A 83 -4.52 -2.17 -15.01
N ARG A 84 -3.78 -1.07 -14.83
CA ARG A 84 -2.32 -1.07 -14.82
C ARG A 84 -1.83 -1.23 -13.38
N SER A 85 -1.00 -2.22 -13.14
CA SER A 85 -0.27 -2.35 -11.88
C SER A 85 1.09 -1.67 -11.97
N VAL A 86 1.44 -0.89 -10.95
CA VAL A 86 2.79 -0.36 -10.73
C VAL A 86 3.29 -0.98 -9.42
N ASP A 87 4.09 -2.03 -9.57
CA ASP A 87 4.57 -2.87 -8.47
C ASP A 87 5.92 -2.34 -7.99
N LEU A 88 5.86 -1.52 -6.94
CA LEU A 88 6.99 -0.67 -6.51
C LEU A 88 8.20 -1.46 -5.98
N ASP A 89 7.98 -2.73 -5.64
CA ASP A 89 8.98 -3.68 -5.15
C ASP A 89 9.47 -4.66 -6.23
N SER A 90 8.94 -4.58 -7.44
CA SER A 90 9.36 -5.47 -8.53
C SER A 90 10.79 -5.15 -9.01
N VAL A 91 11.41 -6.12 -9.69
CA VAL A 91 12.78 -5.99 -10.21
C VAL A 91 12.96 -4.75 -11.09
N ASP A 92 11.94 -4.40 -11.89
CA ASP A 92 11.98 -3.26 -12.80
C ASP A 92 12.05 -1.91 -12.07
N TYR A 93 11.52 -1.84 -10.84
CA TYR A 93 11.50 -0.62 -10.02
C TYR A 93 12.59 -0.60 -8.93
N GLN A 94 13.39 -1.67 -8.77
CA GLN A 94 14.48 -1.70 -7.78
C GLN A 94 15.70 -0.88 -8.17
N LYS A 95 15.96 -0.76 -9.48
CA LYS A 95 17.14 -0.05 -9.99
C LYS A 95 17.13 1.41 -9.51
N ASP A 96 18.26 1.87 -9.00
CA ASP A 96 18.46 3.25 -8.54
C ASP A 96 17.39 3.74 -7.54
N ASN A 97 16.79 2.83 -6.76
CA ASN A 97 15.71 3.10 -5.80
C ASN A 97 14.42 3.68 -6.43
N TRP A 98 14.15 3.38 -7.70
CA TRP A 98 13.06 3.99 -8.44
C TRP A 98 11.67 3.79 -7.80
N GLY A 99 11.38 2.60 -7.26
CA GLY A 99 10.14 2.34 -6.53
C GLY A 99 10.02 3.12 -5.22
N GLY A 100 11.16 3.40 -4.56
CA GLY A 100 11.23 4.28 -3.40
C GLY A 100 10.90 5.73 -3.76
N ASP A 101 11.47 6.23 -4.86
CA ASP A 101 11.22 7.58 -5.36
C ASP A 101 9.75 7.79 -5.78
N ILE A 102 9.16 6.80 -6.46
CA ILE A 102 7.72 6.82 -6.80
C ILE A 102 6.87 6.82 -5.53
N ARG A 103 7.24 6.05 -4.51
CA ARG A 103 6.52 6.05 -3.23
C ARG A 103 6.64 7.41 -2.52
N ALA A 104 7.78 8.08 -2.62
CA ALA A 104 7.94 9.45 -2.12
C ALA A 104 7.03 10.42 -2.89
N ALA A 105 7.04 10.39 -4.22
CA ALA A 105 6.18 11.20 -5.07
C ALA A 105 4.69 10.99 -4.77
N LEU A 106 4.25 9.74 -4.61
CA LEU A 106 2.88 9.43 -4.20
C LEU A 106 2.57 10.04 -2.83
N ARG A 107 3.45 9.87 -1.84
CA ARG A 107 3.24 10.44 -0.50
C ARG A 107 3.09 11.95 -0.54
N GLU A 108 3.90 12.65 -1.32
CA GLU A 108 3.78 14.11 -1.50
C GLU A 108 2.46 14.49 -2.17
N ARG A 109 2.03 13.72 -3.17
CA ARG A 109 0.81 13.98 -3.94
C ARG A 109 -0.48 13.75 -3.16
N ILE A 110 -0.58 12.66 -2.39
CA ILE A 110 -1.82 12.22 -1.73
C ILE A 110 -1.75 12.22 -0.20
N ALA A 111 -0.64 12.71 0.38
CA ALA A 111 -0.40 12.78 1.83
C ALA A 111 -0.57 11.45 2.60
N THR A 112 -0.53 10.31 1.90
CA THR A 112 -0.77 8.98 2.49
C THR A 112 0.44 8.08 2.25
N PRO A 113 1.03 7.48 3.30
CA PRO A 113 2.25 6.69 3.17
C PRO A 113 1.99 5.21 2.84
N THR A 114 0.73 4.75 2.81
CA THR A 114 0.35 3.35 2.69
C THR A 114 0.20 2.91 1.23
N ILE A 115 0.38 1.61 0.99
CA ILE A 115 0.16 0.93 -0.30
C ILE A 115 -0.74 -0.30 0.01
N PRO A 116 -1.69 -0.70 -0.84
CA PRO A 116 -1.98 -0.19 -2.19
C PRO A 116 -2.57 1.24 -2.23
N GLN A 117 -2.50 1.88 -3.39
CA GLN A 117 -3.21 3.12 -3.73
C GLN A 117 -3.83 3.00 -5.13
N VAL A 118 -5.10 3.39 -5.26
CA VAL A 118 -5.90 3.25 -6.49
C VAL A 118 -6.29 4.61 -7.05
N PHE A 119 -6.16 4.74 -8.37
CA PHE A 119 -6.69 5.85 -9.16
C PHE A 119 -7.61 5.36 -10.26
N VAL A 120 -8.67 6.11 -10.54
CA VAL A 120 -9.57 5.86 -11.68
C VAL A 120 -9.84 7.16 -12.42
N GLY A 121 -9.47 7.22 -13.70
CA GLY A 121 -9.67 8.42 -14.54
C GLY A 121 -8.94 9.66 -14.01
N GLY A 122 -7.80 9.46 -13.34
CA GLY A 122 -7.04 10.52 -12.69
C GLY A 122 -7.45 10.84 -11.24
N GLU A 123 -8.63 10.39 -10.80
CA GLU A 123 -9.16 10.64 -9.45
C GLU A 123 -8.58 9.64 -8.44
N HIS A 124 -8.13 10.13 -7.28
CA HIS A 124 -7.65 9.29 -6.19
C HIS A 124 -8.82 8.63 -5.45
N ILE A 125 -8.84 7.30 -5.39
CA ILE A 125 -9.87 6.57 -4.64
C ILE A 125 -9.45 6.34 -3.19
N GLY A 126 -8.17 5.99 -2.98
CA GLY A 126 -7.61 5.64 -1.67
C GLY A 126 -6.88 4.31 -1.67
N GLY A 127 -6.75 3.72 -0.48
CA GLY A 127 -6.13 2.42 -0.29
C GLY A 127 -7.07 1.25 -0.53
N CYS A 128 -6.74 0.09 0.03
CA CYS A 128 -7.56 -1.11 -0.14
C CYS A 128 -8.97 -0.90 0.42
N THR A 129 -9.10 -0.56 1.70
CA THR A 129 -10.41 -0.40 2.35
C THR A 129 -11.26 0.69 1.70
N GLU A 130 -10.69 1.85 1.39
CA GLU A 130 -11.40 2.94 0.73
C GLU A 130 -11.90 2.55 -0.66
N THR A 131 -11.16 1.69 -1.38
CA THR A 131 -11.58 1.14 -2.67
C THR A 131 -12.69 0.11 -2.51
N LEU A 132 -12.65 -0.73 -1.47
CA LEU A 132 -13.72 -1.69 -1.17
C LEU A 132 -15.00 -0.95 -0.73
N ASP A 133 -14.87 0.11 0.07
CA ASP A 133 -15.99 0.99 0.44
C ASP A 133 -16.61 1.64 -0.79
N ALA A 134 -15.77 2.19 -1.68
CA ALA A 134 -16.21 2.77 -2.96
C ALA A 134 -16.93 1.75 -3.87
N PHE A 135 -16.54 0.48 -3.80
CA PHE A 135 -17.27 -0.56 -4.51
C PHE A 135 -18.63 -0.83 -3.87
N ASN A 136 -18.67 -0.96 -2.55
CA ASN A 136 -19.89 -1.28 -1.81
C ASN A 136 -20.94 -0.16 -1.88
N ASP A 137 -20.51 1.10 -1.95
CA ASP A 137 -21.40 2.27 -2.07
C ASP A 137 -21.75 2.66 -3.52
N GLY A 138 -21.13 2.03 -4.51
CA GLY A 138 -21.38 2.26 -5.94
C GLY A 138 -20.47 3.31 -6.59
N ARG A 139 -19.67 4.06 -5.82
CA ARG A 139 -18.81 5.15 -6.32
C ARG A 139 -17.74 4.66 -7.29
N LEU A 140 -17.17 3.48 -7.08
CA LEU A 140 -16.17 2.89 -7.98
C LEU A 140 -16.79 2.60 -9.34
N GLN A 141 -18.00 2.04 -9.37
CA GLN A 141 -18.74 1.70 -10.58
C GLN A 141 -19.08 2.96 -11.38
N ASP A 142 -19.48 4.04 -10.70
CA ASP A 142 -19.70 5.34 -11.32
C ASP A 142 -18.41 5.89 -11.94
N LEU A 143 -17.30 5.82 -11.21
CA LEU A 143 -15.98 6.25 -11.69
C LEU A 143 -15.50 5.48 -12.92
N LEU A 144 -15.66 4.16 -12.91
CA LEU A 144 -15.32 3.27 -14.03
C LEU A 144 -16.17 3.63 -15.26
N THR A 145 -17.48 3.81 -15.07
CA THR A 145 -18.42 4.20 -16.13
C THR A 145 -18.05 5.53 -16.75
N ARG A 146 -17.77 6.56 -15.93
CA ARG A 146 -17.33 7.89 -16.41
C ARG A 146 -16.01 7.85 -17.15
N SER A 147 -15.14 6.90 -16.79
CA SER A 147 -13.82 6.72 -17.39
C SER A 147 -13.83 5.80 -18.62
N GLY A 148 -15.01 5.30 -19.03
CA GLY A 148 -15.15 4.42 -20.19
C GLY A 148 -14.58 3.02 -19.98
N VAL A 149 -14.47 2.57 -18.73
CA VAL A 149 -13.92 1.26 -18.37
C VAL A 149 -15.04 0.22 -18.36
N ALA A 150 -14.87 -0.85 -19.13
CA ALA A 150 -15.76 -2.01 -19.05
C ALA A 150 -15.49 -2.80 -17.77
N PHE A 151 -16.56 -3.28 -17.12
CA PHE A 151 -16.48 -4.14 -15.94
C PHE A 151 -17.75 -5.00 -15.83
N SER A 152 -17.63 -6.12 -15.11
CA SER A 152 -18.69 -7.09 -14.83
C SER A 152 -19.13 -6.94 -13.36
N PRO A 153 -20.16 -6.13 -13.06
CA PRO A 153 -20.60 -5.91 -11.67
C PRO A 153 -21.13 -7.21 -11.04
N LYS A 154 -20.76 -7.42 -9.78
CA LYS A 154 -21.29 -8.52 -8.96
C LYS A 154 -21.91 -7.98 -7.67
N ALA A 155 -23.04 -8.53 -7.27
CA ALA A 155 -23.66 -8.26 -5.99
C ALA A 155 -22.95 -9.06 -4.88
N VAL A 156 -21.75 -8.62 -4.51
CA VAL A 156 -20.94 -9.19 -3.43
C VAL A 156 -20.50 -8.08 -2.50
N ASP A 157 -20.33 -8.40 -1.22
CA ASP A 157 -19.64 -7.50 -0.31
C ASP A 157 -18.14 -7.53 -0.61
N ALA A 158 -17.57 -6.39 -0.99
CA ALA A 158 -16.16 -6.25 -1.29
C ALA A 158 -15.23 -6.58 -0.11
N TYR A 159 -15.71 -6.48 1.13
CA TYR A 159 -14.93 -6.90 2.30
C TYR A 159 -14.61 -8.40 2.31
N SER A 160 -15.35 -9.21 1.54
CA SER A 160 -15.08 -10.65 1.37
C SER A 160 -13.72 -10.96 0.73
N TYR A 161 -13.10 -9.99 0.04
CA TYR A 161 -11.76 -10.14 -0.56
C TYR A 161 -10.62 -9.87 0.41
N LEU A 162 -10.87 -9.32 1.60
CA LEU A 162 -9.84 -9.07 2.60
C LEU A 162 -9.24 -10.38 3.15
N PRO A 163 -8.00 -10.33 3.66
CA PRO A 163 -7.43 -11.47 4.37
C PRO A 163 -8.31 -11.91 5.54
N LYS A 164 -8.48 -13.21 5.72
CA LYS A 164 -9.41 -13.77 6.72
C LYS A 164 -9.05 -13.44 8.18
N TRP A 165 -7.82 -13.01 8.43
CA TRP A 165 -7.35 -12.58 9.75
C TRP A 165 -7.76 -11.14 10.09
N VAL A 166 -8.23 -10.36 9.11
CA VAL A 166 -8.75 -9.02 9.34
C VAL A 166 -10.12 -9.13 10.01
N HIS A 167 -10.27 -8.48 11.16
CA HIS A 167 -11.54 -8.47 11.87
C HIS A 167 -12.59 -7.64 11.09
N PRO A 168 -13.84 -8.12 10.99
CA PRO A 168 -14.95 -7.33 10.46
C PRO A 168 -15.10 -6.02 11.26
N ARG A 169 -15.47 -4.95 10.57
CA ARG A 169 -15.77 -3.64 11.19
C ARG A 169 -17.18 -3.61 11.77
#